data_AF-A0A952RSK3-F1
#
_entry.id   AF-A0A952RSK3-F1
#
_cell.length_a   1.000
_cell.length_b   1.000
_cell.length_c   1.000
_cell.angle_alpha   90.00
_cell.angle_beta   90.00
_cell.angle_gamma   90.00
#
_symmetry.space_group_name_H-M   'P 1'
#
loop_
_entity.id
_entity.type
_entity.pdbx_description
1 polymer ?
#
loop_
_entity_poly.entity_id
_entity_poly.type
_entity_poly.pdbx_seq_one_letter_code
_entity_poly.pdbx_strand_id
1 'polypeptide(L)'
;MSAGTATSDEVFAAFEELDRLPAEVVRQALEPWTGPAPDVERLDDTMRRLHRLPPRTPALETLASVRDADVLDLGPVAEAQLRIAGKTWDGQDLEPEERLDGERDDSFAGTLERRVLGEGGRPLFDVMLFGEGSGVIFAADRTDVAGVLVDHRVEMRDRAARTALEQALTRAPSIPAPVSVSEAITLRRPTTQLELELTPTPEPEPEPEPEPTAKPKKKAAAAPKKKATTAKKKTAAAAAPKKKTKAAAEAEAEAAPPAKKKAAAKKTTAKKKTSAKKKAAD
;
A
#
# COMPACT_ATOMS: atom_id res chain seq x y z
N MET A 1 -68.79 -7.65 10.85
CA MET A 1 -68.03 -7.09 11.99
C MET A 1 -67.39 -5.80 11.51
N SER A 2 -67.39 -4.72 12.30
CA SER A 2 -66.68 -3.50 11.90
C SER A 2 -65.20 -3.66 12.24
N ALA A 3 -64.32 -3.42 11.27
CA ALA A 3 -62.90 -3.25 11.58
C ALA A 3 -62.72 -1.88 12.23
N GLY A 4 -62.40 -1.86 13.53
CA GLY A 4 -62.07 -0.62 14.22
C GLY A 4 -60.79 -0.05 13.62
N THR A 5 -60.85 1.17 13.08
CA THR A 5 -59.66 1.92 12.71
C THR A 5 -58.92 2.30 13.99
N ALA A 6 -57.70 1.79 14.16
CA ALA A 6 -56.84 2.17 15.28
C ALA A 6 -56.68 3.70 15.34
N THR A 7 -56.67 4.24 16.56
CA THR A 7 -56.43 5.66 16.81
C THR A 7 -54.97 6.02 16.55
N SER A 8 -54.68 7.31 16.36
CA SER A 8 -53.30 7.81 16.26
C SER A 8 -52.44 7.36 17.43
N ASP A 9 -53.01 7.38 18.62
CA ASP A 9 -52.29 7.25 19.88
C ASP A 9 -51.93 5.78 20.14
N GLU A 10 -52.80 4.85 19.74
CA GLU A 10 -52.50 3.40 19.70
C GLU A 10 -51.37 3.09 18.70
N VAL A 11 -51.34 3.75 17.54
CA VAL A 11 -50.27 3.57 16.55
C VAL A 11 -48.93 4.11 17.08
N PHE A 12 -48.91 5.31 17.68
CA PHE A 12 -47.68 5.85 18.27
C PHE A 12 -47.20 5.04 19.48
N ALA A 13 -48.09 4.55 20.33
CA ALA A 13 -47.73 3.66 21.44
C ALA A 13 -47.08 2.35 20.94
N ALA A 14 -47.59 1.77 19.84
CA ALA A 14 -46.99 0.59 19.24
C ALA A 14 -45.58 0.86 18.65
N PHE A 15 -45.33 2.06 18.10
CA PHE A 15 -43.98 2.45 17.69
C PHE A 15 -43.03 2.64 18.89
N GLU A 16 -43.48 3.27 19.98
CA GLU A 16 -42.69 3.37 21.21
C GLU A 16 -42.38 2.01 21.85
N GLU A 17 -43.28 1.04 21.73
CA GLU A 17 -43.04 -0.34 22.18
C GLU A 17 -42.02 -1.04 21.27
N LEU A 18 -42.10 -0.84 19.95
CA LEU A 18 -41.14 -1.38 18.97
C LEU A 18 -39.72 -0.85 19.21
N ASP A 19 -39.55 0.45 19.48
CA ASP A 19 -38.26 1.08 19.78
C ASP A 19 -37.62 0.60 21.10
N ARG A 20 -38.39 -0.05 21.98
CA ARG A 20 -37.89 -0.65 23.24
C ARG A 20 -37.47 -2.11 23.07
N LEU A 21 -37.77 -2.75 21.94
CA LEU A 21 -37.37 -4.14 21.68
C LEU A 21 -35.89 -4.24 21.29
N PRO A 22 -35.19 -5.35 21.63
CA PRO A 22 -33.84 -5.59 21.12
C PRO A 22 -33.85 -5.68 19.59
N ALA A 23 -32.88 -5.02 18.93
CA ALA A 23 -32.84 -4.90 17.47
C ALA A 23 -32.92 -6.25 16.72
N GLU A 24 -32.38 -7.33 17.29
CA GLU A 24 -32.46 -8.68 16.72
C GLU A 24 -33.88 -9.27 16.73
N VAL A 25 -34.69 -8.93 17.75
CA VAL A 25 -36.12 -9.32 17.81
C VAL A 25 -36.91 -8.58 16.74
N VAL A 26 -36.64 -7.28 16.57
CA VAL A 26 -37.27 -6.45 15.52
C VAL A 26 -36.90 -6.95 14.13
N ARG A 27 -35.62 -7.30 13.89
CA ARG A 27 -35.17 -7.95 12.63
C ARG A 27 -35.93 -9.24 12.36
N GLN A 28 -35.98 -10.16 13.33
CA GLN A 28 -36.61 -11.46 13.17
C GLN A 28 -38.13 -11.36 12.96
N ALA A 29 -38.79 -10.36 13.55
CA ALA A 29 -40.21 -10.08 13.31
C ALA A 29 -40.50 -9.49 11.92
N LEU A 30 -39.55 -8.71 11.36
CA LEU A 30 -39.67 -8.09 10.05
C LEU A 30 -39.19 -8.97 8.89
N GLU A 31 -38.32 -9.95 9.14
CA GLU A 31 -37.74 -10.86 8.13
C GLU A 31 -38.75 -11.47 7.14
N PRO A 32 -39.98 -11.89 7.54
CA PRO A 32 -40.99 -12.39 6.58
C PRO A 32 -41.50 -11.35 5.58
N TRP A 33 -41.31 -10.06 5.87
CA TRP A 33 -41.80 -8.92 5.07
C TRP A 33 -40.67 -8.21 4.32
N THR A 34 -39.49 -8.07 4.95
CA THR A 34 -38.31 -7.41 4.35
C THR A 34 -37.41 -8.39 3.59
N GLY A 35 -37.58 -9.69 3.79
CA GLY A 35 -36.55 -10.68 3.49
C GLY A 35 -35.40 -10.62 4.50
N PRO A 36 -34.35 -11.43 4.30
CA PRO A 36 -33.16 -11.41 5.14
C PRO A 36 -32.49 -10.04 5.10
N ALA A 37 -31.94 -9.60 6.23
CA ALA A 37 -31.29 -8.30 6.34
C ALA A 37 -30.17 -8.14 5.28
N PRO A 38 -30.13 -7.02 4.53
CA PRO A 38 -29.16 -6.85 3.46
C PRO A 38 -27.72 -6.83 4.02
N ASP A 39 -26.90 -7.75 3.50
CA ASP A 39 -25.49 -7.87 3.85
C ASP A 39 -24.75 -6.56 3.51
N VAL A 40 -24.38 -5.82 4.55
CA VAL A 40 -23.79 -4.47 4.44
C VAL A 40 -22.43 -4.50 3.72
N GLU A 41 -21.73 -5.63 3.76
CA GLU A 41 -20.47 -5.80 3.04
C GLU A 41 -20.67 -6.18 1.56
N ARG A 42 -21.90 -6.50 1.13
CA ARG A 42 -22.26 -6.64 -0.30
C ARG A 42 -22.78 -5.34 -0.94
N LEU A 43 -23.08 -4.31 -0.16
CA LEU A 43 -23.41 -2.99 -0.71
C LEU A 43 -22.18 -2.42 -1.43
N ASP A 44 -22.36 -1.98 -2.69
CA ASP A 44 -21.30 -1.30 -3.43
C ASP A 44 -20.98 0.07 -2.82
N ASP A 45 -19.79 0.61 -3.09
CA ASP A 45 -19.37 1.90 -2.51
C ASP A 45 -20.27 3.08 -2.89
N THR A 46 -21.01 3.03 -4.00
CA THR A 46 -21.97 4.08 -4.38
C THR A 46 -23.17 4.06 -3.45
N MET A 47 -23.75 2.87 -3.20
CA MET A 47 -24.81 2.68 -2.21
C MET A 47 -24.31 2.98 -0.79
N ARG A 48 -23.11 2.53 -0.40
CA ARG A 48 -22.52 2.88 0.92
C ARG A 48 -22.38 4.40 1.09
N ARG A 49 -21.86 5.10 0.07
CA ARG A 49 -21.76 6.58 0.08
C ARG A 49 -23.12 7.27 0.12
N LEU A 50 -24.12 6.77 -0.61
CA LEU A 50 -25.49 7.30 -0.59
C LEU A 50 -26.12 7.20 0.81
N HIS A 51 -25.95 6.05 1.47
CA HIS A 51 -26.42 5.81 2.84
C HIS A 51 -25.48 6.35 3.93
N ARG A 52 -24.42 7.07 3.58
CA ARG A 52 -23.38 7.61 4.48
C ARG A 52 -22.69 6.55 5.35
N LEU A 53 -22.69 5.30 4.91
CA LEU A 53 -21.93 4.21 5.50
C LEU A 53 -20.42 4.45 5.25
N PRO A 54 -19.53 3.96 6.14
CA PRO A 54 -18.09 3.99 5.87
C PRO A 54 -17.76 3.20 4.58
N PRO A 55 -16.70 3.57 3.85
CA PRO A 55 -16.22 2.77 2.71
C PRO A 55 -15.91 1.34 3.15
N ARG A 56 -15.98 0.39 2.23
CA ARG A 56 -15.61 -1.01 2.53
C ARG A 56 -14.10 -1.12 2.76
N THR A 57 -13.69 -1.98 3.69
CA THR A 57 -12.29 -2.44 3.78
C THR A 57 -12.05 -3.38 2.59
N PRO A 58 -11.13 -3.06 1.65
CA PRO A 58 -10.95 -3.87 0.45
C PRO A 58 -10.51 -5.28 0.81
N ALA A 59 -11.13 -6.29 0.24
CA ALA A 59 -10.85 -7.70 0.49
C ALA A 59 -9.61 -8.16 -0.28
N LEU A 60 -8.44 -7.67 0.15
CA LEU A 60 -7.20 -7.85 -0.60
C LEU A 60 -6.73 -9.31 -0.66
N GLU A 61 -6.45 -9.76 -1.88
CA GLU A 61 -5.92 -11.08 -2.25
C GLU A 61 -4.59 -10.92 -2.99
N THR A 62 -3.70 -11.92 -2.89
CA THR A 62 -2.45 -11.95 -3.65
C THR A 62 -2.69 -12.49 -5.04
N LEU A 63 -2.61 -11.62 -6.05
CA LEU A 63 -2.81 -11.97 -7.46
C LEU A 63 -1.55 -12.58 -8.09
N ALA A 64 -0.38 -12.10 -7.68
CA ALA A 64 0.91 -12.67 -8.04
C ALA A 64 1.93 -12.48 -6.91
N SER A 65 2.91 -13.38 -6.82
CA SER A 65 4.15 -13.16 -6.08
C SER A 65 5.33 -13.66 -6.92
N VAL A 66 6.39 -12.87 -6.97
CA VAL A 66 7.70 -13.24 -7.54
C VAL A 66 8.73 -13.07 -6.43
N ARG A 67 9.52 -14.12 -6.18
CA ARG A 67 10.61 -14.14 -5.20
C ARG A 67 11.92 -14.24 -5.94
N ASP A 68 12.97 -13.66 -5.37
CA ASP A 68 14.33 -13.66 -5.91
C ASP A 68 14.38 -13.07 -7.35
N ALA A 69 13.46 -12.14 -7.62
CA ALA A 69 13.24 -11.53 -8.93
C ALA A 69 14.49 -10.77 -9.39
N ASP A 70 14.94 -11.06 -10.61
CA ASP A 70 16.02 -10.30 -11.25
C ASP A 70 15.48 -9.09 -12.03
N VAL A 71 16.35 -8.36 -12.73
CA VAL A 71 15.95 -7.19 -13.55
C VAL A 71 15.09 -7.61 -14.76
N LEU A 72 15.21 -8.84 -15.26
CA LEU A 72 14.48 -9.35 -16.42
C LEU A 72 13.04 -9.79 -16.04
N ASP A 73 12.84 -10.27 -14.81
CA ASP A 73 11.52 -10.51 -14.21
C ASP A 73 10.75 -9.20 -13.92
N LEU A 74 11.48 -8.09 -13.71
CA LEU A 74 10.93 -6.79 -13.37
C LEU A 74 10.66 -5.96 -14.62
N GLY A 75 9.39 -5.87 -15.04
CA GLY A 75 8.98 -4.89 -16.06
C GLY A 75 9.31 -3.44 -15.64
N PRO A 76 9.38 -2.47 -16.57
CA PRO A 76 9.97 -1.15 -16.34
C PRO A 76 9.28 -0.27 -15.28
N VAL A 77 8.02 -0.58 -14.94
CA VAL A 77 7.34 0.05 -13.80
C VAL A 77 7.90 -0.48 -12.47
N ALA A 78 8.17 -1.78 -12.40
CA ALA A 78 8.74 -2.44 -11.23
C ALA A 78 10.23 -2.09 -11.04
N GLU A 79 11.01 -1.97 -12.12
CA GLU A 79 12.35 -1.35 -12.09
C GLU A 79 12.33 0.02 -11.38
N ALA A 80 11.42 0.91 -11.81
CA ALA A 80 11.28 2.25 -11.25
C ALA A 80 10.75 2.23 -9.80
N GLN A 81 9.85 1.30 -9.45
CA GLN A 81 9.45 1.03 -8.06
C GLN A 81 10.66 0.60 -7.21
N LEU A 82 11.50 -0.31 -7.69
CA LEU A 82 12.66 -0.83 -6.95
C LEU A 82 13.69 0.27 -6.64
N ARG A 83 13.98 1.12 -7.62
CA ARG A 83 14.81 2.32 -7.44
C ARG A 83 14.27 3.24 -6.33
N ILE A 84 12.97 3.52 -6.35
CA ILE A 84 12.31 4.37 -5.34
C ILE A 84 12.28 3.68 -3.97
N ALA A 85 12.07 2.37 -3.93
CA ALA A 85 12.06 1.57 -2.70
C ALA A 85 13.43 1.60 -2.02
N GLY A 86 14.50 1.33 -2.75
CA GLY A 86 15.87 1.42 -2.26
C GLY A 86 16.24 2.82 -1.76
N LYS A 87 15.92 3.85 -2.55
CA LYS A 87 16.11 5.26 -2.18
C LYS A 87 15.32 5.68 -0.93
N THR A 88 14.21 5.00 -0.63
CA THR A 88 13.43 5.20 0.61
C THR A 88 14.05 4.48 1.80
N TRP A 89 14.78 3.39 1.57
CA TRP A 89 15.44 2.56 2.59
C TRP A 89 16.78 3.12 3.07
N ASP A 90 17.70 3.44 2.15
CA ASP A 90 19.06 3.87 2.47
C ASP A 90 19.44 5.29 1.98
N GLY A 91 18.57 5.93 1.19
CA GLY A 91 18.78 7.26 0.61
C GLY A 91 19.55 7.31 -0.72
N GLN A 92 20.03 6.18 -1.25
CA GLN A 92 20.80 6.10 -2.50
C GLN A 92 19.90 5.89 -3.73
N ASP A 93 20.15 6.66 -4.79
CA ASP A 93 19.35 6.68 -6.02
C ASP A 93 19.96 5.81 -7.15
N LEU A 94 20.28 4.56 -6.79
CA LEU A 94 20.94 3.55 -7.62
C LEU A 94 20.03 3.00 -8.72
N GLU A 95 20.62 2.44 -9.77
CA GLU A 95 19.86 1.75 -10.83
C GLU A 95 19.41 0.33 -10.40
N PRO A 96 18.39 -0.28 -11.05
CA PRO A 96 17.86 -1.59 -10.66
C PRO A 96 18.91 -2.72 -10.68
N GLU A 97 19.85 -2.67 -11.63
CA GLU A 97 20.97 -3.61 -11.74
C GLU A 97 21.87 -3.55 -10.49
N GLU A 98 22.28 -2.35 -10.07
CA GLU A 98 23.07 -2.12 -8.85
C GLU A 98 22.31 -2.46 -7.55
N ARG A 99 20.98 -2.53 -7.62
CA ARG A 99 20.09 -2.93 -6.50
C ARG A 99 19.92 -4.43 -6.36
N LEU A 100 20.20 -5.19 -7.41
CA LEU A 100 20.13 -6.65 -7.46
C LEU A 100 21.50 -7.31 -7.71
N ASP A 101 22.57 -6.52 -7.65
CA ASP A 101 23.94 -6.98 -7.56
C ASP A 101 24.18 -7.69 -6.21
N GLY A 102 24.41 -9.00 -6.25
CA GLY A 102 24.66 -9.82 -5.06
C GLY A 102 26.02 -9.61 -4.40
N GLU A 103 26.91 -8.78 -4.96
CA GLU A 103 28.21 -8.46 -4.34
C GLU A 103 28.12 -7.42 -3.20
N ARG A 104 26.95 -6.78 -3.00
CA ARG A 104 26.77 -5.69 -2.02
C ARG A 104 26.03 -6.09 -0.74
N ASP A 105 26.53 -5.65 0.41
CA ASP A 105 25.87 -5.79 1.74
C ASP A 105 24.50 -5.08 1.83
N ASP A 106 24.25 -4.06 0.99
CA ASP A 106 22.99 -3.29 0.92
C ASP A 106 22.11 -3.67 -0.30
N SER A 107 22.36 -4.84 -0.90
CA SER A 107 21.60 -5.40 -2.01
C SER A 107 20.23 -5.96 -1.62
N PHE A 108 19.31 -6.02 -2.60
CA PHE A 108 18.05 -6.77 -2.49
C PHE A 108 18.09 -8.13 -3.21
N ALA A 109 19.23 -8.50 -3.80
CA ALA A 109 19.46 -9.82 -4.41
C ALA A 109 19.10 -10.96 -3.44
N GLY A 110 18.34 -11.96 -3.89
CA GLY A 110 17.93 -13.10 -3.07
C GLY A 110 17.09 -12.76 -1.82
N THR A 111 16.55 -11.53 -1.73
CA THR A 111 15.65 -11.10 -0.63
C THR A 111 14.45 -10.28 -1.10
N LEU A 112 14.43 -9.84 -2.37
CA LEU A 112 13.29 -9.16 -2.99
C LEU A 112 12.13 -10.14 -3.22
N GLU A 113 10.98 -9.86 -2.61
CA GLU A 113 9.69 -10.48 -2.98
C GLU A 113 8.72 -9.38 -3.45
N ARG A 114 8.39 -9.36 -4.75
CA ARG A 114 7.33 -8.52 -5.31
C ARG A 114 6.00 -9.25 -5.22
N ARG A 115 5.03 -8.70 -4.47
CA ARG A 115 3.65 -9.18 -4.42
C ARG A 115 2.70 -8.18 -5.08
N VAL A 116 1.90 -8.64 -6.03
CA VAL A 116 0.78 -7.87 -6.59
C VAL A 116 -0.47 -8.20 -5.77
N LEU A 117 -1.04 -7.20 -5.09
CA LEU A 117 -2.24 -7.35 -4.27
C LEU A 117 -3.42 -6.62 -4.93
N GLY A 118 -4.60 -7.23 -4.87
CA GLY A 118 -5.80 -6.73 -5.55
C GLY A 118 -7.09 -7.18 -4.91
N GLU A 119 -8.23 -6.90 -5.56
CA GLU A 119 -9.56 -7.36 -5.13
C GLU A 119 -10.38 -7.75 -6.35
N GLY A 120 -10.89 -8.99 -6.38
CA GLY A 120 -11.69 -9.50 -7.50
C GLY A 120 -10.88 -9.64 -8.79
N GLY A 121 -9.63 -10.08 -8.70
CA GLY A 121 -8.71 -10.19 -9.84
C GLY A 121 -8.15 -8.85 -10.36
N ARG A 122 -8.58 -7.70 -9.85
CA ARG A 122 -8.05 -6.38 -10.23
C ARG A 122 -6.89 -5.98 -9.33
N PRO A 123 -5.68 -5.67 -9.85
CA PRO A 123 -4.58 -5.19 -9.03
C PRO A 123 -4.87 -3.79 -8.47
N LEU A 124 -4.43 -3.57 -7.23
CA LEU A 124 -4.61 -2.32 -6.47
C LEU A 124 -3.30 -1.81 -5.87
N PHE A 125 -2.42 -2.72 -5.42
CA PHE A 125 -1.11 -2.40 -4.85
C PHE A 125 -0.01 -3.29 -5.40
N ASP A 126 1.16 -2.70 -5.69
CA ASP A 126 2.43 -3.41 -5.81
C ASP A 126 3.16 -3.32 -4.46
N VAL A 127 3.53 -4.45 -3.86
CA VAL A 127 4.31 -4.50 -2.62
C VAL A 127 5.68 -5.06 -2.92
N MET A 128 6.73 -4.27 -2.68
CA MET A 128 8.10 -4.74 -2.72
C MET A 128 8.59 -5.00 -1.30
N LEU A 129 8.71 -6.27 -0.95
CA LEU A 129 9.30 -6.72 0.32
C LEU A 129 10.79 -6.92 0.13
N PHE A 130 11.60 -6.46 1.09
CA PHE A 130 13.04 -6.68 1.12
C PHE A 130 13.45 -7.01 2.55
N GLY A 131 14.06 -8.19 2.73
CA GLY A 131 14.32 -8.75 4.06
C GLY A 131 13.05 -9.15 4.83
N GLU A 132 13.22 -9.52 6.09
CA GLU A 132 12.15 -10.08 6.91
C GLU A 132 11.22 -8.97 7.46
N GLY A 133 10.08 -8.76 6.80
CA GLY A 133 9.01 -7.89 7.29
C GLY A 133 9.15 -6.39 7.01
N SER A 134 10.11 -6.00 6.16
CA SER A 134 10.26 -4.62 5.66
C SER A 134 9.92 -4.52 4.17
N GLY A 135 9.55 -3.32 3.69
CA GLY A 135 9.14 -3.12 2.29
C GLY A 135 8.59 -1.74 1.95
N VAL A 136 8.29 -1.50 0.68
CA VAL A 136 7.56 -0.32 0.19
C VAL A 136 6.32 -0.75 -0.59
N ILE A 137 5.23 -0.01 -0.41
CA ILE A 137 3.91 -0.29 -0.98
C ILE A 137 3.57 0.83 -1.97
N PHE A 138 3.38 0.47 -3.22
CA PHE A 138 3.02 1.36 -4.32
C PHE A 138 1.56 1.13 -4.73
N ALA A 139 0.94 2.13 -5.37
CA ALA A 139 -0.27 1.88 -6.15
C ALA A 139 0.07 0.99 -7.36
N ALA A 140 -0.77 0.00 -7.68
CA ALA A 140 -0.52 -0.94 -8.77
C ALA A 140 -0.27 -0.23 -10.11
N ASP A 141 0.69 -0.77 -10.88
CA ASP A 141 1.13 -0.26 -12.19
C ASP A 141 1.67 1.18 -12.14
N ARG A 142 2.16 1.65 -10.98
CA ARG A 142 2.67 3.01 -10.78
C ARG A 142 3.86 3.09 -9.83
N THR A 143 4.60 4.20 -9.95
CA THR A 143 5.65 4.63 -9.02
C THR A 143 5.13 5.43 -7.83
N ASP A 144 3.80 5.58 -7.68
CA ASP A 144 3.16 6.31 -6.58
C ASP A 144 3.28 5.52 -5.26
N VAL A 145 4.16 5.93 -4.34
CA VAL A 145 4.28 5.32 -3.01
C VAL A 145 2.99 5.56 -2.22
N ALA A 146 2.28 4.48 -1.90
CA ALA A 146 1.07 4.48 -1.08
C ALA A 146 1.38 4.29 0.41
N GLY A 147 2.47 3.58 0.75
CA GLY A 147 2.91 3.32 2.12
C GLY A 147 4.27 2.63 2.23
N VAL A 148 4.68 2.36 3.47
CA VAL A 148 5.92 1.64 3.82
C VAL A 148 5.56 0.49 4.76
N LEU A 149 6.30 -0.62 4.71
CA LEU A 149 6.20 -1.73 5.66
C LEU A 149 7.46 -1.74 6.55
N VAL A 150 7.28 -1.75 7.88
CA VAL A 150 8.37 -1.81 8.87
C VAL A 150 7.94 -2.75 10.00
N ASP A 151 8.77 -3.74 10.36
CA ASP A 151 8.47 -4.76 11.38
C ASP A 151 7.08 -5.41 11.20
N HIS A 152 6.72 -5.75 9.96
CA HIS A 152 5.40 -6.24 9.52
C HIS A 152 4.21 -5.28 9.74
N ARG A 153 4.45 -4.01 10.10
CA ARG A 153 3.41 -2.97 10.25
C ARG A 153 3.38 -2.06 9.02
N VAL A 154 2.18 -1.75 8.56
CA VAL A 154 1.96 -0.93 7.36
C VAL A 154 1.79 0.54 7.77
N GLU A 155 2.75 1.39 7.42
CA GLU A 155 2.64 2.84 7.60
C GLU A 155 1.97 3.48 6.38
N MET A 156 0.67 3.79 6.52
CA MET A 156 -0.17 4.37 5.48
C MET A 156 -1.13 5.44 6.01
N ARG A 157 -1.47 6.40 5.14
CA ARG A 157 -2.44 7.47 5.42
C ARG A 157 -3.89 6.98 5.43
N ASP A 158 -4.24 6.05 4.54
CA ASP A 158 -5.57 5.42 4.58
C ASP A 158 -5.57 4.26 5.56
N ARG A 159 -6.45 4.35 6.57
CA ARG A 159 -6.65 3.33 7.60
C ARG A 159 -7.35 2.08 7.05
N ALA A 160 -8.22 2.21 6.05
CA ALA A 160 -8.94 1.07 5.48
C ALA A 160 -7.98 0.20 4.64
N ALA A 161 -7.28 0.81 3.68
CA ALA A 161 -6.21 0.13 2.94
C ALA A 161 -5.13 -0.45 3.87
N ARG A 162 -4.69 0.29 4.90
CA ARG A 162 -3.73 -0.22 5.89
C ARG A 162 -4.17 -1.55 6.50
N THR A 163 -5.36 -1.61 7.08
CA THR A 163 -5.82 -2.81 7.77
C THR A 163 -6.14 -3.96 6.80
N ALA A 164 -6.55 -3.65 5.56
CA ALA A 164 -6.63 -4.66 4.50
C ALA A 164 -5.25 -5.25 4.14
N LEU A 165 -4.21 -4.41 4.04
CA LEU A 165 -2.84 -4.83 3.73
C LEU A 165 -2.20 -5.61 4.89
N GLU A 166 -2.38 -5.16 6.14
CA GLU A 166 -1.97 -5.90 7.34
C GLU A 166 -2.61 -7.31 7.36
N GLN A 167 -3.90 -7.40 7.04
CA GLN A 167 -4.61 -8.69 6.96
C GLN A 167 -4.13 -9.54 5.78
N ALA A 168 -3.96 -8.98 4.59
CA ALA A 168 -3.51 -9.71 3.40
C ALA A 168 -2.08 -10.24 3.55
N LEU A 169 -1.15 -9.42 4.06
CA LEU A 169 0.24 -9.83 4.29
C LEU A 169 0.37 -10.88 5.41
N THR A 170 -0.49 -10.83 6.43
CA THR A 170 -0.57 -11.86 7.49
C THR A 170 -1.25 -13.14 7.01
N ARG A 171 -2.26 -13.04 6.14
CA ARG A 171 -3.04 -14.17 5.63
C ARG A 171 -2.33 -14.91 4.50
N ALA A 172 -1.56 -14.19 3.67
CA ALA A 172 -0.79 -14.77 2.59
C ALA A 172 0.11 -15.87 3.16
N PRO A 173 -0.14 -17.16 2.86
CA PRO A 173 0.71 -18.22 3.38
C PRO A 173 2.12 -17.98 2.84
N SER A 174 3.12 -18.13 3.70
CA SER A 174 4.46 -18.45 3.18
C SER A 174 4.27 -19.69 2.33
N ILE A 175 4.43 -19.55 1.01
CA ILE A 175 4.17 -20.62 0.05
C ILE A 175 5.01 -21.80 0.53
N PRO A 176 4.39 -22.94 0.92
CA PRO A 176 5.13 -24.05 1.49
C PRO A 176 6.15 -24.47 0.44
N ALA A 177 7.44 -24.32 0.78
CA ALA A 177 8.53 -24.41 -0.19
C ALA A 177 8.32 -25.66 -1.04
N PRO A 178 8.29 -25.51 -2.39
CA PRO A 178 7.66 -26.49 -3.28
C PRO A 178 8.19 -27.87 -2.96
N VAL A 179 7.33 -28.71 -2.38
CA VAL A 179 7.71 -30.03 -1.88
C VAL A 179 8.23 -30.82 -3.07
N SER A 180 9.55 -30.90 -3.16
CA SER A 180 10.24 -31.33 -4.38
C SER A 180 9.75 -32.74 -4.71
N VAL A 181 9.00 -32.85 -5.81
CA VAL A 181 8.42 -34.13 -6.27
C VAL A 181 9.50 -34.94 -6.99
N SER A 182 10.64 -35.08 -6.32
CA SER A 182 11.71 -35.99 -6.64
C SER A 182 11.19 -37.41 -6.42
N GLU A 183 11.37 -38.27 -7.43
CA GLU A 183 11.10 -39.71 -7.40
C GLU A 183 9.64 -40.15 -7.11
N ALA A 184 8.85 -40.32 -8.18
CA ALA A 184 7.94 -41.48 -8.32
C ALA A 184 7.30 -41.68 -9.71
N ILE A 185 7.45 -40.77 -10.69
CA ILE A 185 6.82 -40.93 -12.02
C ILE A 185 7.48 -42.07 -12.81
N THR A 186 6.94 -43.28 -12.61
CA THR A 186 7.46 -44.53 -13.16
C THR A 186 7.03 -44.72 -14.61
N LEU A 187 7.82 -44.12 -15.50
CA LEU A 187 8.07 -44.53 -16.89
C LEU A 187 7.04 -45.49 -17.54
N ARG A 188 5.89 -44.96 -17.97
CA ARG A 188 5.02 -45.64 -18.96
C ARG A 188 4.73 -44.74 -20.16
N ARG A 189 5.56 -44.88 -21.20
CA ARG A 189 5.23 -44.45 -22.57
C ARG A 189 4.10 -45.32 -23.12
N PRO A 190 3.03 -44.73 -23.66
CA PRO A 190 2.38 -45.21 -24.87
C PRO A 190 3.03 -44.50 -26.07
N THR A 191 3.78 -45.23 -26.89
CA THR A 191 4.32 -44.66 -28.13
C THR A 191 3.18 -44.50 -29.13
N THR A 192 2.73 -43.26 -29.36
CA THR A 192 1.79 -42.93 -30.44
C THR A 192 2.48 -41.98 -31.39
N GLN A 193 2.83 -42.48 -32.58
CA GLN A 193 3.27 -41.63 -33.67
C GLN A 193 2.04 -40.88 -34.20
N LEU A 194 2.11 -39.55 -34.25
CA LEU A 194 1.13 -38.73 -34.94
C LEU A 194 1.89 -37.86 -35.94
N GLU A 195 1.96 -38.40 -37.16
CA GLU A 195 2.47 -37.76 -38.35
C GLU A 195 1.61 -36.53 -38.66
N LEU A 196 2.20 -35.33 -38.56
CA LEU A 196 1.51 -34.08 -38.86
C LEU A 196 2.17 -33.44 -40.09
N GLU A 197 1.39 -33.26 -41.14
CA GLU A 197 1.87 -32.74 -42.42
C GLU A 197 2.34 -31.28 -42.27
N LEU A 198 3.60 -31.04 -42.65
CA LEU A 198 4.16 -29.70 -42.81
C LEU A 198 3.55 -29.04 -44.06
N THR A 199 2.35 -28.47 -43.90
CA THR A 199 1.80 -27.53 -44.88
C THR A 199 2.62 -26.23 -44.84
N PRO A 200 3.26 -25.80 -45.95
CA PRO A 200 4.08 -24.61 -45.94
C PRO A 200 3.19 -23.37 -45.83
N THR A 201 3.35 -22.61 -44.75
CA THR A 201 2.74 -21.28 -44.62
C THR A 201 3.27 -20.39 -45.75
N PRO A 202 2.40 -19.75 -46.55
CA PRO A 202 2.86 -18.88 -47.63
C PRO A 202 3.62 -17.68 -47.07
N GLU A 203 4.76 -17.38 -47.68
CA GLU A 203 5.59 -16.22 -47.38
C GLU A 203 4.83 -14.94 -47.76
N PRO A 204 4.65 -13.97 -46.83
CA PRO A 204 3.87 -12.78 -47.12
C PRO A 204 4.57 -11.87 -48.14
N GLU A 205 3.82 -11.39 -49.13
CA GLU A 205 4.34 -10.43 -50.12
C GLU A 205 4.84 -9.14 -49.43
N PRO A 206 5.92 -8.51 -49.94
CA PRO A 206 6.47 -7.30 -49.34
C PRO A 206 5.47 -6.13 -49.43
N GLU A 207 5.20 -5.48 -48.30
CA GLU A 207 4.39 -4.25 -48.28
C GLU A 207 5.04 -3.14 -49.12
N PRO A 208 4.25 -2.35 -49.88
CA PRO A 208 4.79 -1.29 -50.73
C PRO A 208 5.38 -0.14 -49.89
N GLU A 209 6.51 0.40 -50.34
CA GLU A 209 7.18 1.54 -49.68
C GLU A 209 6.24 2.77 -49.57
N PRO A 210 6.15 3.42 -48.40
CA PRO A 210 5.29 4.60 -48.23
C PRO A 210 5.85 5.83 -48.95
N GLU A 211 5.03 6.47 -49.79
CA GLU A 211 5.41 7.67 -50.53
C GLU A 211 5.88 8.83 -49.62
N PRO A 212 6.86 9.65 -50.04
CA PRO A 212 7.43 10.73 -49.24
C PRO A 212 6.44 11.89 -49.07
N THR A 213 5.66 11.85 -47.98
CA THR A 213 4.67 12.89 -47.62
C THR A 213 5.28 14.30 -47.50
N ALA A 214 4.53 15.30 -47.96
CA ALA A 214 5.07 16.61 -48.31
C ALA A 214 5.40 17.52 -47.10
N LYS A 215 6.45 18.34 -47.28
CA LYS A 215 6.95 19.31 -46.30
C LYS A 215 5.86 20.31 -45.83
N PRO A 216 5.51 20.37 -44.52
CA PRO A 216 4.61 21.40 -44.01
C PRO A 216 5.26 22.79 -44.10
N LYS A 217 4.56 23.75 -44.72
CA LYS A 217 5.04 25.14 -44.87
C LYS A 217 5.07 25.87 -43.52
N LYS A 218 6.12 26.68 -43.31
CA LYS A 218 6.23 27.64 -42.20
C LYS A 218 4.95 28.47 -42.05
N LYS A 219 4.37 28.50 -40.84
CA LYS A 219 3.63 29.67 -40.33
C LYS A 219 4.41 30.25 -39.15
N ALA A 220 4.88 31.48 -39.29
CA ALA A 220 5.45 32.22 -38.18
C ALA A 220 4.31 32.79 -37.31
N ALA A 221 4.45 32.67 -35.99
CA ALA A 221 3.54 33.26 -35.01
C ALA A 221 4.34 34.09 -33.99
N ALA A 222 3.73 35.18 -33.51
CA ALA A 222 4.40 36.28 -32.82
C ALA A 222 5.22 35.90 -31.57
N ALA A 223 6.35 36.58 -31.39
CA ALA A 223 7.13 36.52 -30.15
C ALA A 223 6.45 37.31 -29.01
N PRO A 224 6.38 36.77 -27.77
CA PRO A 224 5.98 37.54 -26.60
C PRO A 224 7.08 38.54 -26.20
N LYS A 225 6.68 39.78 -25.89
CA LYS A 225 7.61 40.87 -25.59
C LYS A 225 8.31 40.66 -24.23
N LYS A 226 9.65 40.76 -24.22
CA LYS A 226 10.42 40.92 -22.97
C LYS A 226 9.97 42.19 -22.23
N LYS A 227 9.49 42.07 -21.00
CA LYS A 227 9.50 43.19 -20.03
C LYS A 227 10.73 43.03 -19.14
N ALA A 228 11.63 44.00 -19.20
CA ALA A 228 12.76 44.09 -18.29
C ALA A 228 12.43 45.04 -17.13
N THR A 229 12.75 44.64 -15.90
CA THR A 229 12.73 45.50 -14.72
C THR A 229 13.97 45.24 -13.88
N THR A 230 15.02 46.03 -14.11
CA THR A 230 16.32 45.91 -13.43
C THR A 230 16.52 47.00 -12.38
N ALA A 231 16.47 46.64 -11.10
CA ALA A 231 17.08 47.37 -9.98
C ALA A 231 17.43 46.36 -8.86
N LYS A 232 18.69 46.16 -8.41
CA LYS A 232 19.66 47.09 -7.78
C LYS A 232 19.23 47.43 -6.34
N LYS A 233 20.03 47.27 -5.27
CA LYS A 233 21.37 46.68 -5.00
C LYS A 233 21.66 46.84 -3.49
N LYS A 234 22.22 45.83 -2.79
CA LYS A 234 23.07 45.84 -1.54
C LYS A 234 22.97 44.43 -0.90
N THR A 235 24.00 43.62 -0.58
CA THR A 235 25.33 43.73 0.09
C THR A 235 25.29 43.68 1.63
N ALA A 236 26.34 43.05 2.21
CA ALA A 236 26.51 42.61 3.61
C ALA A 236 25.66 41.36 3.97
N ALA A 237 26.16 40.23 4.49
CA ALA A 237 27.38 39.81 5.21
C ALA A 237 27.27 39.75 6.75
N ALA A 238 27.61 38.56 7.27
CA ALA A 238 27.95 38.21 8.66
C ALA A 238 26.85 38.24 9.75
N ALA A 239 27.20 37.58 10.87
CA ALA A 239 26.55 37.51 12.18
C ALA A 239 25.29 36.64 12.35
N ALA A 240 25.45 35.54 13.09
CA ALA A 240 24.38 34.93 13.87
C ALA A 240 24.25 35.62 15.25
N PRO A 241 23.05 35.72 15.84
CA PRO A 241 22.90 35.90 17.28
C PRO A 241 22.19 34.71 17.96
N LYS A 242 22.53 34.49 19.23
CA LYS A 242 21.84 33.57 20.15
C LYS A 242 20.84 34.35 21.03
N LYS A 243 19.96 33.62 21.72
CA LYS A 243 19.22 33.95 22.96
C LYS A 243 17.89 34.75 22.89
N LYS A 244 16.86 34.08 23.41
CA LYS A 244 15.97 34.49 24.53
C LYS A 244 15.43 35.93 24.61
N THR A 245 14.11 36.05 24.49
CA THR A 245 13.14 36.75 25.38
C THR A 245 11.77 36.16 25.02
N LYS A 246 10.87 35.70 25.89
CA LYS A 246 10.40 36.06 27.25
C LYS A 246 9.39 37.24 27.31
N ALA A 247 8.16 36.89 26.94
CA ALA A 247 6.89 37.13 27.65
C ALA A 247 6.55 38.51 28.26
N ALA A 248 5.40 39.03 27.81
CA ALA A 248 4.34 39.70 28.57
C ALA A 248 3.02 39.23 27.89
N ALA A 249 1.99 38.70 28.57
CA ALA A 249 1.22 39.20 29.72
C ALA A 249 0.10 40.16 29.32
N GLU A 250 -1.09 40.15 29.94
CA GLU A 250 -1.78 39.12 30.75
C GLU A 250 -3.30 39.48 30.70
N ALA A 251 -4.28 38.76 31.27
CA ALA A 251 -4.22 37.65 32.21
C ALA A 251 -4.93 36.38 31.66
N GLU A 252 -5.94 35.70 32.24
CA GLU A 252 -6.75 35.94 33.46
C GLU A 252 -7.25 34.61 34.08
N ALA A 253 -8.34 34.65 34.86
CA ALA A 253 -8.80 33.66 35.84
C ALA A 253 -9.82 32.64 35.27
N GLU A 254 -9.94 31.39 35.76
CA GLU A 254 -9.22 30.64 36.83
C GLU A 254 -9.25 29.11 36.43
N ALA A 255 -9.08 28.03 37.21
CA ALA A 255 -9.17 27.79 38.65
C ALA A 255 -8.19 26.71 39.17
N ALA A 256 -7.82 26.80 40.45
CA ALA A 256 -7.11 25.78 41.23
C ALA A 256 -7.86 25.49 42.57
N PRO A 257 -7.69 24.36 43.30
CA PRO A 257 -6.38 23.81 43.75
C PRO A 257 -6.37 22.25 43.90
N PRO A 258 -5.46 21.60 44.68
CA PRO A 258 -4.05 21.88 44.99
C PRO A 258 -3.10 20.72 44.59
N ALA A 259 -1.78 20.98 44.65
CA ALA A 259 -0.73 20.00 44.33
C ALA A 259 -0.43 18.95 45.42
N LYS A 260 0.20 17.83 45.04
CA LYS A 260 0.97 16.94 45.95
C LYS A 260 2.44 16.84 45.50
N LYS A 261 3.37 17.04 46.44
CA LYS A 261 4.84 16.94 46.23
C LYS A 261 5.37 15.53 46.52
N LYS A 262 6.31 15.06 45.69
CA LYS A 262 7.49 14.19 45.99
C LYS A 262 8.30 14.10 44.67
N ALA A 263 9.61 14.33 44.58
CA ALA A 263 10.77 13.79 45.33
C ALA A 263 10.97 12.28 45.07
N ALA A 264 12.15 11.77 44.68
CA ALA A 264 13.40 12.43 44.27
C ALA A 264 14.27 11.50 43.38
N ALA A 265 15.44 12.00 42.97
CA ALA A 265 16.41 11.41 42.03
C ALA A 265 16.82 9.93 42.22
N LYS A 266 17.16 9.28 41.09
CA LYS A 266 18.42 8.51 40.98
C LYS A 266 18.93 8.40 39.53
N LYS A 267 20.19 8.79 39.30
CA LYS A 267 21.00 8.32 38.16
C LYS A 267 21.74 7.06 38.58
N THR A 268 21.80 6.03 37.74
CA THR A 268 22.75 4.91 37.87
C THR A 268 23.23 4.45 36.50
N THR A 269 24.41 4.93 36.09
CA THR A 269 25.12 4.44 34.90
C THR A 269 25.87 3.16 35.22
N ALA A 270 25.42 2.01 34.68
CA ALA A 270 26.06 0.71 34.92
C ALA A 270 27.09 0.37 33.84
N LYS A 271 28.37 0.69 34.09
CA LYS A 271 29.50 0.42 33.18
C LYS A 271 29.97 -1.04 33.30
N LYS A 272 29.29 -1.99 32.64
CA LYS A 272 29.66 -3.42 32.70
C LYS A 272 30.94 -3.71 31.90
N LYS A 273 32.08 -3.75 32.59
CA LYS A 273 33.40 -4.11 32.05
C LYS A 273 33.65 -5.60 32.27
N THR A 274 33.33 -6.45 31.28
CA THR A 274 33.67 -7.88 31.30
C THR A 274 35.03 -8.13 30.66
N SER A 275 35.88 -8.91 31.34
CA SER A 275 37.27 -9.13 30.94
C SER A 275 37.67 -10.61 30.93
N ALA A 276 38.47 -10.96 29.93
CA ALA A 276 39.47 -12.02 29.91
C ALA A 276 39.06 -13.50 29.66
N LYS A 277 40.03 -14.19 29.02
CA LYS A 277 40.53 -15.53 29.33
C LYS A 277 40.07 -16.73 28.46
N LYS A 278 40.70 -16.85 27.29
CA LYS A 278 41.05 -18.11 26.61
C LYS A 278 42.47 -17.91 26.07
N LYS A 279 43.54 -18.26 26.81
CA LYS A 279 44.05 -19.60 27.15
C LYS A 279 44.33 -20.42 25.88
N ALA A 280 45.60 -20.44 25.48
CA ALA A 280 46.13 -21.29 24.42
C ALA A 280 46.37 -22.72 24.94
N ALA A 281 46.43 -23.66 24.00
CA ALA A 281 46.98 -25.00 24.08
C ALA A 281 47.36 -25.38 22.64
N ASP A 282 48.53 -26.02 22.49
CA ASP A 282 49.28 -26.22 21.23
C ASP A 282 49.59 -24.93 20.45
#